data_AF-A0A3S4JAH3-F1
#
_entry.id   AF-A0A3S4JAH3-F1
#
_cell.length_a   1.000
_cell.length_b   1.000
_cell.length_c   1.000
_cell.angle_alpha   90.00
_cell.angle_beta   90.00
_cell.angle_gamma   90.00
#
_symmetry.space_group_name_H-M   'P 1'
#
loop_
_entity.id
_entity.type
_entity.pdbx_description
1 polymer ?
#
loop_
_entity_poly.entity_id
_entity_poly.type
_entity_poly.pdbx_seq_one_letter_code
_entity_poly.pdbx_strand_id
1 'polypeptide(L)'
;MNWSDELLSSFLWIIQSLVITSIVFSLILALLVKTTRWAHQFWLLAKNYLSPKQSLKPLCYFWVIIFFNLVAVRLDILFSNWYNAMYSALQEMNVSVFWQQMVVFSLLATVHVLNVLFTYYISQRFKIQWRTWLNGHYVEKWTANLICPQKVRLYSNLIQGLSSVFHRA
;
A
#
# COMPACT_ATOMS: atom_id res chain seq x y z
N MET A 1 0.78 33.10 -13.92
CA MET A 1 0.57 32.11 -12.84
C MET A 1 1.65 32.33 -11.80
N ASN A 2 1.29 32.67 -10.56
CA ASN A 2 2.27 32.83 -9.49
C ASN A 2 2.66 31.42 -8.99
N TRP A 3 3.81 30.93 -9.42
CA TRP A 3 4.27 29.58 -9.09
C TRP A 3 4.51 29.38 -7.59
N SER A 4 4.83 30.43 -6.84
CA SER A 4 4.95 30.38 -5.37
C SER A 4 3.63 30.04 -4.68
N ASP A 5 2.52 30.62 -5.15
CA ASP A 5 1.19 30.44 -4.56
C ASP A 5 0.63 29.05 -4.92
N GLU A 6 0.92 28.57 -6.12
CA GLU A 6 0.58 27.20 -6.57
C GLU A 6 1.33 26.13 -5.78
N LEU A 7 2.60 26.35 -5.44
CA LEU A 7 3.36 25.39 -4.63
C LEU A 7 2.80 25.30 -3.20
N LEU A 8 2.57 26.45 -2.56
CA LEU A 8 2.10 26.47 -1.17
C LEU A 8 0.67 25.92 -1.04
N SER A 9 -0.21 26.26 -1.99
CA SER A 9 -1.56 25.68 -2.05
C SER A 9 -1.53 24.17 -2.31
N SER A 10 -0.61 23.68 -3.14
CA SER A 10 -0.43 22.24 -3.37
C SER A 10 -0.01 21.51 -2.09
N PHE A 11 0.93 22.06 -1.31
CA PHE A 11 1.35 21.47 -0.04
C PHE A 11 0.21 21.41 0.97
N LEU A 12 -0.53 22.50 1.14
CA LEU A 12 -1.68 22.54 2.06
C LEU A 12 -2.77 21.56 1.64
N TRP A 13 -3.05 21.46 0.34
CA TRP A 13 -4.01 20.51 -0.20
C TRP A 13 -3.61 19.06 0.11
N ILE A 14 -2.33 18.72 -0.07
CA ILE A 14 -1.82 17.37 0.23
C ILE A 14 -2.01 17.03 1.71
N ILE A 15 -1.68 17.96 2.62
CA ILE A 15 -1.83 17.74 4.06
C ILE A 15 -3.30 17.53 4.44
N GLN A 16 -4.19 18.39 3.94
CA GLN A 16 -5.63 18.29 4.21
C GLN A 16 -6.20 16.97 3.67
N SER A 17 -5.88 16.60 2.43
CA SER A 17 -6.32 15.35 1.82
C SER A 17 -5.76 14.14 2.56
N LEU A 18 -4.51 14.19 3.05
CA LEU A 18 -3.91 13.09 3.81
C LEU A 18 -4.65 12.85 5.14
N VAL A 19 -5.04 13.92 5.83
CA VAL A 19 -5.82 13.82 7.07
C VAL A 19 -7.20 13.23 6.81
N ILE A 20 -7.94 13.77 5.83
CA ILE A 20 -9.30 13.32 5.51
C ILE A 20 -9.28 11.85 5.05
N THR A 21 -8.40 11.50 4.11
CA THR A 21 -8.30 10.13 3.58
C THR A 21 -7.93 9.13 4.65
N SER A 22 -7.01 9.47 5.56
CA SER A 22 -6.66 8.60 6.68
C SER A 22 -7.85 8.33 7.60
N ILE A 23 -8.62 9.36 7.95
CA ILE A 23 -9.77 9.23 8.84
C ILE A 23 -10.82 8.34 8.17
N VAL A 24 -11.20 8.64 6.93
CA VAL A 24 -12.19 7.89 6.18
C VAL A 24 -11.75 6.44 5.96
N PHE A 25 -10.49 6.21 5.58
CA PHE A 25 -9.92 4.87 5.41
C PHE A 25 -10.00 4.06 6.70
N SER A 26 -9.62 4.65 7.83
CA SER A 26 -9.64 3.99 9.14
C SER A 26 -11.06 3.63 9.57
N LEU A 27 -12.02 4.53 9.35
CA LEU A 27 -13.44 4.29 9.64
C LEU A 27 -14.01 3.15 8.78
N ILE A 28 -13.74 3.16 7.48
CA ILE A 28 -14.19 2.12 6.54
C ILE A 28 -13.58 0.77 6.90
N LEU A 29 -12.28 0.74 7.22
CA LEU A 29 -11.59 -0.47 7.65
C LEU A 29 -12.21 -1.04 8.93
N ALA A 30 -12.45 -0.19 9.93
CA ALA A 30 -13.06 -0.60 11.19
C ALA A 30 -14.49 -1.13 10.98
N LEU A 31 -15.27 -0.50 10.09
CA LEU A 31 -16.60 -0.97 9.72
C LEU A 31 -16.53 -2.34 9.05
N LEU A 32 -15.69 -2.50 8.03
CA LEU A 32 -15.51 -3.76 7.27
C LEU A 32 -15.08 -4.92 8.15
N VAL A 33 -14.12 -4.70 9.07
CA VAL A 33 -13.61 -5.72 10.00
C VAL A 33 -14.69 -6.18 10.98
N LYS A 34 -15.64 -5.31 11.33
CA LYS A 34 -16.77 -5.64 12.22
C LYS A 34 -17.94 -6.28 11.48
N THR A 35 -18.20 -5.90 10.23
CA THR A 35 -19.38 -6.37 9.49
C THR A 35 -19.12 -7.64 8.68
N THR A 36 -17.90 -7.82 8.15
CA THR A 36 -17.61 -8.92 7.21
C THR A 36 -16.64 -9.95 7.80
N ARG A 37 -16.96 -11.23 7.62
CA ARG A 37 -16.11 -12.35 8.07
C ARG A 37 -14.75 -12.36 7.37
N TRP A 38 -14.72 -12.08 6.07
CA TRP A 38 -13.50 -12.06 5.27
C TRP A 38 -12.52 -10.97 5.75
N ALA A 39 -13.00 -9.73 5.97
CA ALA A 39 -12.12 -8.67 6.46
C ALA A 39 -11.62 -8.95 7.88
N HIS A 40 -12.45 -9.56 8.73
CA HIS A 40 -12.01 -10.00 10.05
C HIS A 40 -10.87 -11.03 9.97
N GLN A 41 -11.01 -12.05 9.12
CA GLN A 41 -9.96 -13.05 8.89
C GLN A 41 -8.68 -12.40 8.34
N PHE A 42 -8.81 -11.49 7.38
CA PHE A 42 -7.67 -10.75 6.84
C PHE A 42 -6.99 -9.90 7.92
N TRP A 43 -7.77 -9.22 8.76
CA TRP A 43 -7.24 -8.42 9.87
C TRP A 43 -6.45 -9.26 10.87
N LEU A 44 -6.89 -10.49 11.15
CA LEU A 44 -6.14 -11.40 12.01
C LEU A 44 -4.77 -11.78 11.43
N LEU A 45 -4.63 -11.85 10.09
CA LEU A 45 -3.36 -12.09 9.42
C LEU A 45 -2.47 -10.83 9.42
N ALA A 46 -3.07 -9.66 9.17
CA ALA A 46 -2.34 -8.40 8.99
C ALA A 46 -1.95 -7.70 10.31
N LYS A 47 -2.75 -7.84 11.38
CA LYS A 47 -2.58 -7.09 12.64
C LYS A 47 -1.22 -7.26 13.30
N ASN A 48 -0.62 -8.45 13.19
CA ASN A 48 0.67 -8.74 13.80
C ASN A 48 1.80 -8.02 13.07
N TYR A 49 1.71 -7.92 11.74
CA TYR A 49 2.68 -7.20 10.90
C TYR A 49 2.57 -5.67 11.08
N LEU A 50 1.34 -5.16 11.13
CA LEU A 50 1.06 -3.71 11.25
C LEU A 50 1.09 -3.19 12.70
N SER A 51 1.40 -4.04 13.69
CA SER A 51 1.43 -3.65 15.09
C SER A 51 2.61 -2.72 15.40
N PRO A 52 2.37 -1.49 15.89
CA PRO A 52 3.43 -0.56 16.29
C PRO A 52 4.37 -1.12 17.36
N LYS A 53 3.90 -2.11 18.14
CA LYS A 53 4.64 -2.69 19.26
C LYS A 53 5.82 -3.56 18.84
N GLN A 54 5.80 -4.12 17.63
CA GLN A 54 6.90 -4.94 17.12
C GLN A 54 7.82 -4.15 16.18
N SER A 55 7.25 -3.37 15.26
CA SER A 55 8.06 -2.52 14.38
C SER A 55 7.24 -1.38 13.78
N LEU A 56 7.83 -0.19 13.71
CA LEU A 56 7.24 0.97 13.02
C LEU A 56 7.51 0.99 11.50
N LYS A 57 8.38 0.10 11.00
CA LYS A 57 8.78 0.07 9.59
C LYS A 57 7.58 -0.12 8.64
N PRO A 58 6.65 -1.08 8.87
CA PRO A 58 5.51 -1.28 7.97
C PRO A 58 4.56 -0.09 7.92
N LEU A 59 4.36 0.59 9.06
CA LEU A 59 3.53 1.81 9.14
C LEU A 59 4.18 2.97 8.37
N CYS A 60 5.51 3.14 8.49
CA CYS A 60 6.24 4.13 7.72
C CYS A 60 6.08 3.91 6.21
N TYR A 61 6.27 2.68 5.72
CA TYR A 61 6.03 2.37 4.31
C TYR A 61 4.61 2.70 3.87
N PHE A 62 3.61 2.34 4.68
CA PHE A 62 2.21 2.62 4.36
C PHE A 62 1.94 4.12 4.18
N TRP A 63 2.40 4.94 5.14
CA TRP A 63 2.25 6.39 5.08
C TRP A 63 2.99 7.03 3.91
N VAL A 64 4.22 6.59 3.65
CA VAL A 64 5.01 7.07 2.50
C VAL A 64 4.29 6.74 1.20
N ILE A 65 3.78 5.51 1.04
CA ILE A 65 3.04 5.12 -0.17
C ILE A 65 1.78 6.00 -0.34
N ILE A 66 1.00 6.23 0.72
CA ILE A 66 -0.18 7.11 0.65
C ILE A 66 0.21 8.53 0.23
N PHE A 67 1.26 9.08 0.83
CA PHE A 67 1.75 10.41 0.50
C PHE A 67 2.09 10.53 -1.00
N PHE A 68 2.88 9.60 -1.54
CA PHE A 68 3.25 9.60 -2.96
C PHE A 68 2.05 9.39 -3.91
N ASN A 69 1.02 8.65 -3.47
CA ASN A 69 -0.24 8.54 -4.22
C ASN A 69 -1.02 9.86 -4.23
N LEU A 70 -1.07 10.60 -3.12
CA LEU A 70 -1.72 11.92 -3.09
C LEU A 70 -0.95 12.95 -3.93
N VAL A 71 0.37 12.86 -3.96
CA VAL A 71 1.20 13.65 -4.89
C VAL A 71 0.81 13.36 -6.33
N ALA A 72 0.60 12.08 -6.69
CA ALA A 72 0.15 11.71 -8.04
C ALA A 72 -1.19 12.39 -8.39
N VAL A 73 -2.19 12.31 -7.50
CA VAL A 73 -3.49 12.97 -7.70
C VAL A 73 -3.34 14.48 -7.86
N ARG A 74 -2.47 15.13 -7.08
CA ARG A 74 -2.22 16.57 -7.23
C ARG A 74 -1.58 16.89 -8.58
N LEU A 75 -0.62 16.08 -9.03
CA LEU A 75 -0.02 16.22 -10.36
C LEU A 75 -1.07 16.09 -11.47
N ASP A 76 -2.04 15.19 -11.33
CA ASP A 76 -3.14 15.04 -12.31
C ASP A 76 -4.00 16.31 -12.40
N ILE A 77 -4.25 17.00 -11.28
CA ILE A 77 -4.93 18.31 -11.26
C ILE A 77 -4.07 19.37 -11.97
N LEU A 78 -2.77 19.39 -11.72
CA LEU A 78 -1.84 20.31 -12.39
C LEU A 78 -1.82 20.07 -13.90
N PHE A 79 -1.84 18.80 -14.35
CA PHE A 79 -1.97 18.46 -15.76
C PHE A 79 -3.28 18.94 -16.37
N SER A 80 -4.39 18.82 -15.65
CA SER A 80 -5.70 19.34 -16.09
C SER A 80 -5.66 20.86 -16.29
N ASN A 81 -5.07 21.60 -15.34
CA ASN A 81 -4.91 23.05 -15.46
C ASN A 81 -3.98 23.44 -16.61
N TRP A 82 -2.87 22.71 -16.78
CA TRP A 82 -1.95 22.88 -17.89
C TRP A 82 -2.63 22.64 -19.24
N TYR A 83 -3.48 21.61 -19.34
CA TYR A 83 -4.24 21.30 -20.55
C TYR A 83 -5.11 22.49 -20.95
N ASN A 84 -5.88 23.04 -20.01
CA ASN A 84 -6.69 24.25 -20.26
C ASN A 84 -5.84 25.42 -20.79
N ALA A 85 -4.70 25.70 -20.14
CA ALA A 85 -3.82 26.79 -20.56
C ALA A 85 -3.21 26.57 -21.96
N MET A 86 -2.86 25.32 -22.29
CA MET A 86 -2.37 24.95 -23.62
C MET A 86 -3.46 25.17 -24.70
N TYR A 87 -4.70 24.75 -24.44
CA TYR A 87 -5.80 24.95 -25.36
C TYR A 87 -6.10 26.43 -25.59
N SER A 88 -6.11 27.25 -24.53
CA SER A 88 -6.25 28.70 -24.67
C SER A 88 -5.15 29.30 -25.54
N ALA A 89 -3.89 28.89 -25.35
CA ALA A 89 -2.78 29.37 -26.16
C ALA A 89 -2.93 29.02 -27.65
N LEU A 90 -3.40 27.81 -27.96
CA LEU A 90 -3.67 27.37 -29.34
C LEU A 90 -4.84 28.14 -29.95
N GLN A 91 -5.91 28.36 -29.20
CA GLN A 91 -7.10 29.08 -29.67
C GLN A 91 -6.79 30.55 -29.96
N GLU A 92 -5.98 31.19 -29.12
CA GLU A 92 -5.54 32.58 -29.29
C GLU A 92 -4.37 32.71 -30.28
N MET A 93 -3.88 31.59 -30.85
CA MET A 93 -2.70 31.55 -31.72
C MET A 93 -1.46 32.20 -31.07
N ASN A 94 -1.35 32.13 -29.74
CA ASN A 94 -0.29 32.77 -28.97
C ASN A 94 0.94 31.85 -28.88
N VAL A 95 1.83 31.99 -29.87
CA VAL A 95 3.06 31.19 -30.00
C VAL A 95 3.97 31.31 -28.77
N SER A 96 4.02 32.48 -28.13
CA SER A 96 4.89 32.69 -26.96
C SER A 96 4.44 31.84 -25.76
N VAL A 97 3.13 31.82 -25.48
CA VAL A 97 2.56 31.03 -24.38
C VAL A 97 2.62 29.54 -24.71
N PHE A 98 2.42 29.15 -25.97
CA PHE A 98 2.57 27.76 -26.40
C PHE A 98 3.95 27.18 -26.02
N TRP A 99 5.04 27.86 -26.37
CA TRP A 99 6.39 27.39 -26.04
C TRP A 99 6.65 27.37 -24.53
N GLN A 100 6.11 28.34 -23.77
CA GLN A 100 6.16 28.32 -22.32
C GLN A 100 5.47 27.07 -21.75
N GLN A 101 4.27 26.72 -22.26
CA GLN A 101 3.55 25.54 -21.82
C GLN A 101 4.28 24.24 -22.17
N MET A 102 5.06 24.19 -23.26
CA MET A 102 5.89 23.02 -23.58
C MET A 102 7.04 22.79 -22.58
N VAL A 103 7.65 23.85 -22.08
CA VAL A 103 8.65 23.75 -21.01
C VAL A 103 8.00 23.30 -19.70
N VAL A 104 6.84 23.89 -19.34
CA VAL A 104 6.08 23.49 -18.15
C VAL A 104 5.69 22.01 -18.21
N PHE A 105 5.21 21.54 -19.37
CA PHE A 105 4.89 20.14 -19.60
C PHE A 105 6.08 19.22 -19.36
N SER A 106 7.24 19.57 -19.92
CA SER A 106 8.45 18.75 -19.79
C SER A 106 8.86 18.59 -18.33
N LEU A 107 8.74 19.66 -17.54
CA LEU A 107 9.01 19.63 -16.10
C LEU A 107 7.97 18.79 -15.34
N LEU A 108 6.67 19.00 -15.60
CA LEU A 108 5.59 18.23 -14.97
C LEU A 108 5.70 16.73 -15.30
N ALA A 109 5.94 16.39 -16.56
CA ALA A 109 6.12 15.01 -17.02
C ALA A 109 7.31 14.34 -16.31
N THR A 110 8.44 15.06 -16.18
CA THR A 110 9.62 14.56 -15.46
C THR A 110 9.29 14.24 -14.00
N VAL A 111 8.66 15.17 -13.28
CA VAL A 111 8.26 14.97 -11.88
C VAL A 111 7.25 13.82 -11.77
N HIS A 112 6.29 13.72 -12.69
CA HIS A 112 5.29 12.67 -12.70
C HIS A 112 5.90 11.28 -12.90
N VAL A 113 6.79 11.12 -13.89
CA VAL A 113 7.47 9.84 -14.14
C VAL A 113 8.30 9.43 -12.93
N LEU A 114 9.06 10.37 -12.33
CA LEU A 114 9.79 10.10 -11.10
C LEU A 114 8.86 9.63 -9.98
N ASN A 115 7.75 10.33 -9.74
CA ASN A 115 6.77 9.97 -8.73
C ASN A 115 6.20 8.55 -8.94
N VAL A 116 5.87 8.20 -10.18
CA VAL A 116 5.36 6.87 -10.54
C VAL A 116 6.41 5.78 -10.26
N LEU A 117 7.66 5.99 -10.68
CA LEU A 117 8.76 5.04 -10.45
C LEU A 117 9.06 4.86 -8.96
N PHE A 118 9.11 5.95 -8.19
CA PHE A 118 9.31 5.90 -6.74
C PHE A 118 8.17 5.15 -6.04
N THR A 119 6.92 5.48 -6.37
CA THR A 119 5.73 4.81 -5.81
C THR A 119 5.77 3.31 -6.11
N TYR A 120 6.10 2.95 -7.35
CA TYR A 120 6.24 1.56 -7.76
C TYR A 120 7.32 0.85 -6.94
N TYR A 121 8.53 1.40 -6.88
CA TYR A 121 9.66 0.80 -6.17
C TYR A 121 9.34 0.55 -4.68
N ILE A 122 8.83 1.57 -3.98
CA ILE A 122 8.51 1.49 -2.55
C ILE A 122 7.39 0.46 -2.32
N SER A 123 6.36 0.45 -3.16
CA SER A 123 5.25 -0.50 -3.07
C SER A 123 5.70 -1.95 -3.30
N GLN A 124 6.61 -2.19 -4.26
CA GLN A 124 7.17 -3.53 -4.49
C GLN A 124 8.00 -4.00 -3.29
N ARG A 125 8.87 -3.14 -2.77
CA ARG A 125 9.68 -3.44 -1.58
C ARG A 125 8.79 -3.80 -0.39
N PHE A 126 7.74 -3.02 -0.14
CA PHE A 126 6.76 -3.29 0.91
C PHE A 126 6.08 -4.66 0.73
N LYS A 127 5.60 -4.98 -0.48
CA LYS A 127 4.98 -6.28 -0.78
C LYS A 127 5.93 -7.44 -0.54
N ILE A 128 7.18 -7.34 -0.96
CA ILE A 128 8.19 -8.41 -0.78
C ILE A 128 8.47 -8.61 0.71
N GLN A 129 8.70 -7.52 1.47
CA GLN A 129 8.95 -7.62 2.91
C GLN A 129 7.77 -8.22 3.66
N TRP A 130 6.55 -7.76 3.35
CA TRP A 130 5.33 -8.32 3.91
C TRP A 130 5.24 -9.82 3.62
N ARG A 131 5.38 -10.22 2.35
CA ARG A 131 5.25 -11.64 1.96
C ARG A 131 6.32 -12.51 2.61
N THR A 132 7.55 -12.03 2.71
CA THR A 132 8.64 -12.76 3.37
C THR A 132 8.36 -12.95 4.85
N TRP A 133 7.92 -11.89 5.53
CA TRP A 133 7.55 -11.94 6.94
C TRP A 133 6.36 -12.88 7.20
N LEU A 134 5.29 -12.79 6.40
CA LEU A 134 4.14 -13.69 6.51
C LEU A 134 4.56 -15.14 6.37
N ASN A 135 5.29 -15.48 5.30
CA ASN A 135 5.70 -16.86 5.07
C ASN A 135 6.54 -17.38 6.23
N GLY A 136 7.55 -16.64 6.70
CA GLY A 136 8.35 -17.04 7.85
C GLY A 136 7.49 -17.30 9.09
N HIS A 137 6.64 -16.33 9.46
CA HIS A 137 5.81 -16.43 10.66
C HIS A 137 4.83 -17.60 10.64
N TYR A 138 4.18 -17.86 9.49
CA TYR A 138 3.20 -18.94 9.38
C TYR A 138 3.84 -20.31 9.22
N VAL A 139 4.94 -20.43 8.47
CA VAL A 139 5.68 -21.69 8.33
C VAL A 139 6.24 -22.11 9.68
N GLU A 140 6.87 -21.19 10.43
CA GLU A 140 7.40 -21.46 11.77
C GLU A 140 6.30 -21.95 12.73
N LYS A 141 5.16 -21.25 12.76
CA LYS A 141 4.02 -21.63 13.60
C LYS A 141 3.43 -22.99 13.20
N TRP A 142 3.41 -23.30 11.92
CA TRP A 142 2.92 -24.58 11.41
C TRP A 142 3.88 -25.73 11.77
N THR A 143 5.19 -25.56 11.57
CA THR A 143 6.19 -26.57 11.93
C THR A 143 6.25 -26.79 13.44
N ALA A 144 6.14 -25.73 14.25
CA ALA A 144 6.09 -25.85 15.71
C ALA A 144 4.87 -26.66 16.18
N ASN A 145 3.73 -26.54 15.50
CA ASN A 145 2.53 -27.33 15.80
C ASN A 145 2.70 -28.80 15.39
N LEU A 146 3.37 -29.09 14.26
CA LEU A 146 3.63 -30.47 13.84
C LEU A 146 4.65 -31.20 14.72
N ILE A 147 5.71 -30.51 15.12
CA ILE A 147 6.79 -31.06 15.96
C ILE A 147 6.35 -31.11 17.44
N CYS A 148 5.16 -30.59 17.77
CA CYS A 148 4.61 -30.69 19.11
C CYS A 148 4.54 -32.18 19.55
N PRO A 149 5.24 -32.59 20.64
CA PRO A 149 5.38 -33.99 21.03
C PRO A 149 4.06 -34.74 21.19
N GLN A 150 2.99 -33.99 21.50
CA GLN A 150 1.65 -34.52 21.67
C GLN A 150 1.03 -35.04 20.37
N LYS A 151 1.29 -34.38 19.22
CA LYS A 151 0.83 -34.87 17.91
C LYS A 151 1.65 -36.07 17.46
N VAL A 152 2.98 -36.01 17.58
CA VAL A 152 3.87 -37.13 17.23
C VAL A 152 3.49 -38.40 18.02
N ARG A 153 3.17 -38.24 19.32
CA ARG A 153 2.71 -39.34 20.18
C ARG A 153 1.33 -39.89 19.80
N LEU A 154 0.41 -39.03 19.34
CA LEU A 154 -0.90 -39.49 18.83
C LEU A 154 -0.76 -40.31 17.56
N TYR A 155 0.03 -39.85 16.58
CA TYR A 155 0.29 -40.60 15.36
C TYR A 155 1.01 -41.93 15.64
N SER A 156 2.00 -41.95 16.54
CA SER A 156 2.67 -43.21 16.90
C SER A 156 1.72 -44.21 17.55
N ASN A 157 0.87 -43.76 18.48
CA ASN A 157 -0.11 -44.62 19.14
C ASN A 157 -1.17 -45.16 18.17
N LEU A 158 -1.56 -44.37 17.18
CA LEU A 158 -2.56 -44.76 16.17
C LEU A 158 -1.98 -45.82 15.20
N ILE A 159 -0.70 -45.69 14.82
CA ILE A 159 0.02 -46.67 14.00
C ILE A 159 0.23 -47.98 14.78
N GLN A 160 0.65 -47.91 16.06
CA GLN A 160 0.79 -49.09 16.91
C GLN A 160 -0.56 -49.80 17.12
N GLY A 161 -1.64 -49.05 17.38
CA GLY A 161 -3.00 -49.59 17.49
C GLY A 161 -3.44 -50.32 16.23
N LEU A 162 -3.25 -49.73 15.05
CA LEU A 162 -3.57 -50.36 13.76
C LEU A 162 -2.76 -51.64 13.50
N SER A 163 -1.46 -51.64 13.82
CA SER A 163 -0.61 -52.84 13.67
C SER A 163 -1.06 -54.00 14.57
N SER A 164 -1.55 -53.70 15.78
CA SER A 164 -2.02 -54.71 16.73
C SER A 164 -3.36 -55.35 16.34
N VAL A 165 -4.18 -54.64 15.55
CA VAL A 165 -5.46 -55.15 15.00
C VAL A 165 -5.19 -56.01 13.77
N PHE A 166 -4.27 -55.61 12.89
CA PHE A 166 -3.91 -56.38 11.69
C PHE A 166 -3.21 -57.71 12.01
N HIS A 167 -2.47 -57.80 13.12
CA HIS A 167 -1.86 -59.06 13.56
C HIS A 167 -2.84 -60.04 14.25
N ARG A 168 -4.07 -59.61 14.55
CA ARG A 168 -5.11 -60.44 15.18
C ARG A 168 -6.22 -60.89 14.21
N ALA A 169 -6.16 -60.49 12.95
CA ALA A 169 -7.04 -60.93 11.87
C ALA A 169 -6.31 -61.94 10.98
#